data_AF-A0A6P8AP50-F1
#
_entry.id   AF-A0A6P8AP50-F1
#
_cell.length_a   1.000
_cell.length_b   1.000
_cell.length_c   1.000
_cell.angle_alpha   90.00
_cell.angle_beta   90.00
_cell.angle_gamma   90.00
#
_symmetry.space_group_name_H-M   'P 1'
#
loop_
_entity.id
_entity.type
_entity.pdbx_description
1 polymer ?
#
loop_
_entity_poly.entity_id
_entity_poly.type
_entity_poly.pdbx_seq_one_letter_code
_entity_poly.pdbx_strand_id
1 'polypeptide(L)'
;MCFGSRNVHDEAGAARSRELDKAIRADEKRLQKEVKLLLLGAGESGKSTVLKQMKLIYAQGFSKNEKIEWKPVVFQNIVQSFRLIHDAMQELDIEFENKENEAC
;
A
#
# COMPACT_ATOMS: atom_id res chain seq x y z
N MET A 1 2.02 52.49 25.41
CA MET A 1 3.30 52.05 24.81
C MET A 1 3.28 50.52 24.74
N CYS A 2 3.13 49.93 23.55
CA CYS A 2 3.19 48.47 23.34
C CYS A 2 4.03 48.20 22.08
N PHE A 3 5.35 48.05 22.23
CA PHE A 3 6.30 47.75 21.13
C PHE A 3 7.03 46.41 21.31
N GLY A 4 6.60 45.56 22.25
CA GLY A 4 7.33 44.32 22.60
C GLY A 4 6.92 43.04 21.87
N SER A 5 5.77 43.00 21.19
CA SER A 5 5.18 41.72 20.72
C SER A 5 5.49 41.34 19.26
N ARG A 6 5.89 42.30 18.41
CA ARG A 6 6.14 42.04 16.97
C ARG A 6 7.47 41.33 16.67
N ASN A 7 8.54 41.59 17.43
CA ASN A 7 9.88 41.04 17.11
C ASN A 7 10.04 39.56 17.48
N VAL A 8 9.40 39.10 18.56
CA VAL A 8 9.52 37.70 19.02
C VAL A 8 8.81 36.72 18.06
N HIS A 9 7.65 37.12 17.52
CA HIS A 9 6.93 36.31 16.53
C HIS A 9 7.68 36.23 15.18
N ASP A 10 8.41 37.28 14.80
CA ASP A 10 9.16 37.34 13.54
C ASP A 10 10.45 36.52 13.61
N GLU A 11 11.16 36.54 14.75
CA GLU A 11 12.34 35.68 14.97
C GLU A 11 11.99 34.19 15.07
N ALA A 12 10.89 33.85 15.76
CA ALA A 12 10.39 32.48 15.82
C ALA A 12 9.94 31.97 14.44
N GLY A 13 9.31 32.84 13.63
CA GLY A 13 8.97 32.56 12.23
C GLY A 13 10.22 32.33 11.36
N ALA A 14 11.22 33.20 11.50
CA ALA A 14 12.49 33.08 10.77
C ALA A 14 13.28 31.83 11.17
N ALA A 15 13.30 31.46 12.46
CA ALA A 15 13.92 30.22 12.94
C ALA A 15 13.24 28.98 12.34
N ARG A 16 11.91 28.95 12.37
CA ARG A 16 11.11 27.88 11.75
C ARG A 16 11.33 27.80 10.23
N SER A 17 11.41 28.94 9.55
CA SER A 17 11.69 28.98 8.10
C SER A 17 13.07 28.37 7.79
N ARG A 18 14.10 28.71 8.56
CA ARG A 18 15.44 28.14 8.39
C ARG A 18 15.47 26.62 8.62
N GLU A 19 14.71 26.13 9.58
CA GLU A 19 14.57 24.68 9.82
C GLU A 19 13.88 23.96 8.66
N LEU A 20 12.82 24.57 8.11
CA LEU A 20 12.13 24.06 6.92
C LEU A 20 13.06 24.03 5.69
N ASP A 21 13.80 25.11 5.43
CA ASP A 21 14.76 25.17 4.32
C ASP A 21 15.86 24.11 4.46
N LYS A 22 16.29 23.85 5.69
CA LYS A 22 17.27 22.79 5.99
C LYS A 22 16.68 21.40 5.71
N ALA A 23 15.43 21.16 6.10
CA ALA A 23 14.74 19.90 5.81
C ALA A 23 14.56 19.69 4.30
N ILE A 24 14.11 20.72 3.58
CA ILE A 24 13.93 20.69 2.12
C ILE A 24 15.25 20.33 1.41
N ARG A 25 16.35 21.02 1.75
CA ARG A 25 17.67 20.73 1.16
C ARG A 25 18.17 19.32 1.47
N ALA A 26 17.82 18.77 2.64
CA ALA A 26 18.18 17.40 3.00
C ALA A 26 17.38 16.39 2.18
N ASP A 27 16.08 16.63 1.99
CA ASP A 27 15.20 15.80 1.17
C ASP A 27 15.57 15.86 -0.31
N GLU A 28 15.94 17.03 -0.86
CA GLU A 28 16.44 17.14 -2.23
C GLU A 28 17.66 16.24 -2.47
N LYS A 29 18.64 16.26 -1.54
CA LYS A 29 19.83 15.39 -1.63
C LYS A 29 19.49 13.90 -1.53
N ARG A 30 18.44 13.55 -0.77
CA ARG A 30 17.95 12.17 -0.66
C ARG A 30 17.28 11.73 -1.96
N LEU A 31 16.40 12.56 -2.50
CA LEU A 31 15.68 12.33 -3.76
C LEU A 31 16.63 12.21 -4.96
N GLN A 32 17.70 13.02 -5.01
CA GLN A 32 18.72 12.92 -6.06
C GLN A 32 19.45 11.56 -6.10
N LYS A 33 19.47 10.83 -4.98
CA LYS A 33 20.07 9.49 -4.88
C LYS A 33 19.06 8.36 -5.05
N GLU A 34 17.77 8.67 -5.10
CA GLU A 34 16.71 7.67 -5.18
C GLU A 34 16.51 7.20 -6.62
N VAL A 35 16.57 5.89 -6.84
CA VAL A 35 16.29 5.29 -8.15
C VAL A 35 14.83 4.87 -8.20
N LYS A 36 14.05 5.48 -9.10
CA LYS A 36 12.64 5.14 -9.32
C LYS A 36 12.52 4.08 -10.41
N LEU A 37 11.83 2.99 -10.09
CA LEU A 37 11.57 1.88 -11.01
C LEU A 37 10.07 1.82 -11.34
N LEU A 38 9.74 1.61 -12.62
CA LEU A 38 8.38 1.39 -13.09
C LEU A 38 8.25 -0.05 -13.60
N LEU A 39 7.34 -0.81 -12.99
CA LEU A 39 7.02 -2.16 -13.45
C LEU A 39 5.80 -2.10 -14.38
N LEU A 40 5.99 -2.49 -15.63
CA LEU A 40 4.95 -2.54 -16.66
C LEU A 40 4.57 -3.99 -16.99
N GLY A 41 3.31 -4.20 -17.36
CA GLY A 41 2.79 -5.52 -17.74
C GLY A 41 1.26 -5.54 -17.70
N ALA A 42 0.67 -6.53 -18.35
CA ALA A 42 -0.79 -6.75 -18.39
C ALA A 42 -1.40 -6.90 -16.98
N GLY A 43 -2.73 -6.80 -16.87
CA GLY A 43 -3.45 -7.20 -15.66
C GLY A 43 -2.98 -8.58 -15.18
N GLU A 44 -2.86 -8.76 -13.86
CA GLU A 44 -2.56 -10.07 -13.25
C GLU A 44 -1.18 -10.68 -13.60
N SER A 45 -0.32 -9.97 -14.34
CA SER A 45 1.02 -10.42 -14.73
C SER A 45 2.05 -10.58 -13.59
N GLY A 46 1.61 -10.53 -12.33
CA GLY A 46 2.48 -10.74 -11.16
C GLY A 46 3.30 -9.53 -10.68
N LYS A 47 3.08 -8.31 -11.20
CA LYS A 47 3.82 -7.10 -10.78
C LYS A 47 3.82 -6.88 -9.26
N SER A 48 2.64 -7.00 -8.63
CA SER A 48 2.49 -6.89 -7.18
C SER A 48 3.23 -8.00 -6.44
N THR A 49 3.30 -9.20 -7.02
CA THR A 49 4.06 -10.33 -6.47
C THR A 49 5.55 -10.04 -6.49
N VAL A 50 6.09 -9.49 -7.59
CA VAL A 50 7.50 -9.09 -7.67
C VAL A 50 7.83 -8.03 -6.61
N LEU A 51 6.99 -7.01 -6.44
CA LEU A 51 7.19 -6.00 -5.39
C LEU A 51 7.15 -6.60 -3.97
N LYS A 52 6.24 -7.55 -3.71
CA LYS A 52 6.18 -8.28 -2.43
C LYS A 52 7.46 -9.09 -2.18
N GLN A 53 8.02 -9.72 -3.22
CA GLN A 53 9.29 -10.44 -3.12
C GLN A 53 10.48 -9.50 -2.90
N MET A 54 10.52 -8.35 -3.59
CA MET A 54 11.55 -7.33 -3.35
C MET A 54 11.57 -6.87 -1.88
N LYS A 55 10.38 -6.65 -1.30
CA LYS A 55 10.26 -6.33 0.13
C LYS A 55 10.72 -7.46 1.05
N LEU A 56 10.46 -8.71 0.68
CA LEU A 56 10.89 -9.87 1.46
C LEU A 56 12.42 -10.05 1.45
N ILE A 57 13.07 -9.82 0.31
CA ILE A 57 14.51 -10.07 0.11
C ILE A 57 15.36 -8.89 0.58
N TYR A 58 14.94 -7.65 0.30
CA TYR A 58 15.79 -6.46 0.46
C TYR A 58 15.33 -5.50 1.56
N ALA A 59 14.18 -5.75 2.20
CA ALA A 59 13.69 -4.94 3.32
C ALA A 59 13.42 -5.83 4.55
N GLN A 60 12.76 -5.28 5.57
CA GLN A 60 12.50 -6.00 6.84
C GLN A 60 11.35 -7.04 6.74
N GLY A 61 10.97 -7.47 5.54
CA GLY A 61 9.82 -8.34 5.32
C GLY A 61 8.49 -7.66 5.70
N PHE A 62 7.52 -8.46 6.16
CA PHE A 62 6.18 -7.99 6.56
C PHE A 62 6.00 -8.09 8.08
N SER A 63 5.63 -6.97 8.70
CA SER A 63 5.29 -6.88 10.12
C SER A 63 4.03 -7.67 10.47
N LYS A 64 3.81 -7.92 11.76
CA LYS A 64 2.59 -8.59 12.24
C LYS A 64 1.33 -7.80 11.89
N ASN A 65 1.38 -6.47 12.01
CA ASN A 65 0.24 -5.60 11.72
C ASN A 65 -0.13 -5.68 10.24
N GLU A 66 0.86 -5.59 9.34
CA GLU A 66 0.61 -5.75 7.90
C GLU A 66 -0.03 -7.09 7.58
N LYS A 67 0.46 -8.19 8.18
CA LYS A 67 -0.15 -9.52 7.97
C LYS A 67 -1.60 -9.58 8.43
N ILE A 68 -1.96 -8.87 9.50
CA ILE A 68 -3.34 -8.76 9.98
C ILE A 68 -4.18 -7.95 8.98
N GLU A 69 -3.64 -6.86 8.44
CA GLU A 69 -4.28 -6.05 7.38
C GLU A 69 -4.52 -6.85 6.09
N TRP A 70 -3.69 -7.85 5.79
CA TRP A 70 -3.90 -8.75 4.64
C TRP A 70 -5.01 -9.79 4.87
N LYS A 71 -5.41 -10.08 6.11
CA LYS A 71 -6.42 -11.13 6.39
C LYS A 71 -7.75 -10.89 5.67
N PRO A 72 -8.37 -9.69 5.71
CA PRO A 72 -9.61 -9.43 4.98
C PRO A 72 -9.47 -9.66 3.48
N VAL A 73 -8.32 -9.30 2.90
CA VAL A 73 -8.05 -9.53 1.47
C VAL A 73 -8.01 -11.02 1.15
N VAL A 74 -7.42 -11.84 2.01
CA VAL A 74 -7.40 -13.30 1.83
C VAL A 74 -8.81 -13.87 1.87
N PHE A 75 -9.63 -13.48 2.85
CA PHE A 75 -11.02 -13.93 2.92
C PHE A 75 -11.85 -13.48 1.72
N GLN A 76 -11.68 -12.22 1.29
CA GLN A 76 -12.34 -11.69 0.11
C GLN A 76 -11.97 -12.49 -1.14
N ASN A 77 -10.68 -12.81 -1.34
CA ASN A 77 -10.24 -13.62 -2.46
C ASN A 77 -10.88 -15.02 -2.44
N ILE A 78 -10.98 -15.66 -1.27
CA ILE A 78 -11.61 -16.99 -1.16
C ILE A 78 -13.09 -16.93 -1.58
N VAL A 79 -13.84 -15.96 -1.05
CA VAL A 79 -15.27 -15.80 -1.35
C VAL A 79 -15.49 -15.45 -2.82
N GLN A 80 -14.68 -14.54 -3.37
CA GLN A 80 -14.76 -14.15 -4.78
C GLN A 80 -14.41 -15.32 -5.71
N SER A 81 -13.35 -16.06 -5.42
CA SER A 81 -12.97 -17.24 -6.21
C SER A 81 -14.06 -18.31 -6.15
N PHE A 82 -14.68 -18.54 -5.00
CA PHE A 82 -15.78 -19.50 -4.89
C PHE A 82 -16.99 -19.08 -5.73
N ARG A 83 -17.38 -17.81 -5.66
CA ARG A 83 -18.47 -17.27 -6.50
C ARG A 83 -18.17 -17.44 -7.99
N LEU A 84 -16.94 -17.10 -8.41
CA LEU A 84 -16.52 -17.27 -9.80
C LEU A 84 -16.63 -18.74 -10.26
N ILE A 85 -16.23 -19.68 -9.41
CA ILE A 85 -16.34 -21.12 -9.71
C ILE A 85 -17.80 -21.54 -9.79
N HIS A 86 -18.63 -21.13 -8.83
CA HIS A 86 -20.05 -21.43 -8.80
C HIS A 86 -20.76 -20.89 -10.05
N ASP A 87 -20.53 -19.64 -10.41
CA ASP A 87 -21.14 -19.02 -11.59
C ASP A 87 -20.70 -19.75 -12.87
N ALA A 88 -19.42 -20.12 -12.97
CA ALA A 88 -18.92 -20.93 -14.08
C ALA A 88 -19.52 -22.34 -14.13
N MET A 89 -19.81 -22.97 -12.98
CA MET A 89 -20.50 -24.26 -12.94
C MET A 89 -21.93 -24.13 -13.49
N GLN A 90 -22.64 -23.05 -13.16
CA GLN A 90 -23.97 -22.79 -13.71
C GLN A 90 -23.94 -22.54 -15.23
N GLU A 91 -22.96 -21.78 -15.73
CA GLU A 91 -22.80 -21.51 -17.17
C GLU A 91 -22.45 -22.77 -17.98
N LEU A 92 -21.71 -23.69 -17.37
CA LEU A 92 -21.24 -24.93 -18.00
C LEU A 92 -22.14 -26.14 -17.72
N ASP A 93 -23.26 -25.95 -17.01
CA ASP A 93 -24.20 -27.01 -16.61
C ASP A 93 -23.52 -28.16 -15.83
N ILE A 94 -22.60 -27.80 -14.92
CA ILE A 94 -21.87 -28.74 -14.06
C ILE A 94 -22.56 -28.79 -12.69
N GLU A 95 -23.21 -29.91 -12.39
CA GLU A 95 -23.83 -30.16 -11.10
C GLU A 95 -22.80 -30.47 -10.00
N PHE A 96 -23.15 -30.17 -8.75
CA PHE A 96 -22.38 -30.61 -7.59
C PHE A 96 -22.45 -32.14 -7.42
N GLU A 97 -21.32 -32.78 -7.11
CA GLU A 97 -21.28 -34.21 -6.81
C GLU A 97 -22.14 -34.57 -5.58
N ASN A 98 -22.04 -33.76 -4.52
CA ASN A 98 -22.94 -33.84 -3.38
C ASN A 98 -24.04 -32.77 -3.49
N LYS A 99 -25.29 -33.22 -3.64
CA LYS A 99 -26.47 -32.36 -3.75
C LYS A 99 -26.73 -31.47 -2.53
N GLU A 100 -26.20 -31.83 -1.35
CA GLU A 100 -26.32 -30.98 -0.15
C GLU A 100 -25.58 -29.65 -0.30
N ASN A 101 -24.55 -29.58 -1.15
CA ASN A 101 -23.77 -28.36 -1.38
C ASN A 101 -24.52 -27.31 -2.20
N GLU A 102 -25.60 -27.69 -2.89
CA GLU A 102 -26.45 -26.78 -3.68
C GLU A 102 -27.46 -26.04 -2.79
N ALA A 103 -27.70 -26.53 -1.56
CA ALA A 103 -28.73 -26.01 -0.66
C ALA A 103 -28.29 -24.83 0.23
N CYS A 104 -27.08 -24.28 0.02
CA CYS A 104 -26.55 -23.12 0.77
C CYS A 104 -26.77 -21.79 0.06
#